data_AF-A0A3N1UM44-F1
#
_entry.id   AF-A0A3N1UM44-F1
#
_cell.length_a   1.000
_cell.length_b   1.000
_cell.length_c   1.000
_cell.angle_alpha   90.00
_cell.angle_beta   90.00
_cell.angle_gamma   90.00
#
_symmetry.space_group_name_H-M   'P 1'
#
loop_
_entity.id
_entity.type
_entity.pdbx_description
1 polymer ?
#
loop_
_entity_poly.entity_id
_entity_poly.type
_entity_poly.pdbx_seq_one_letter_code
_entity_poly.pdbx_strand_id
1 'polypeptide(L)'
;MSGVIQSVIAILTKMGYWVLEYATVVYLWVMKVLKTQMKRRAVNKTQKNLNKAYSGLGSVVYAMLKEGQQSMSSDPAVMTQMRNVEEAEARVKKIDEELREICDEFEAKKKTVRETYAAKRSQVGAAEGQVEE
;
A
#
# COMPACT_ATOMS: atom_id res chain seq x y z
N MET A 1 26.07 -42.43 -15.91
CA MET A 1 24.86 -41.84 -16.54
C MET A 1 23.80 -41.42 -15.52
N SER A 2 23.64 -42.09 -14.35
CA SER A 2 22.70 -41.68 -13.31
C SER A 2 23.01 -40.31 -12.67
N GLY A 3 24.30 -40.00 -12.43
CA GLY A 3 24.72 -38.73 -11.82
C GLY A 3 24.37 -37.49 -12.66
N VAL A 4 24.59 -37.54 -13.98
CA VAL A 4 24.27 -36.43 -14.89
C VAL A 4 22.76 -36.15 -14.91
N ILE A 5 21.92 -37.20 -14.89
CA ILE A 5 20.46 -37.06 -14.84
C ILE A 5 20.03 -36.42 -13.51
N GLN A 6 20.64 -36.78 -12.39
CA GLN A 6 20.38 -36.16 -11.10
C GLN A 6 20.80 -34.69 -11.04
N SER A 7 21.98 -34.34 -11.57
CA SER A 7 22.43 -32.94 -11.68
C SER A 7 21.49 -32.10 -12.55
N VAL A 8 21.02 -32.65 -13.68
CA VAL A 8 20.04 -31.97 -14.55
C VAL A 8 18.72 -31.73 -13.82
N ILE A 9 18.22 -32.71 -13.05
CA ILE A 9 17.00 -32.57 -12.25
C ILE A 9 17.17 -31.53 -11.13
N ALA A 10 18.35 -31.47 -10.49
CA ALA A 10 18.65 -30.49 -9.46
C ALA A 10 18.72 -29.05 -10.02
N ILE A 11 19.31 -28.86 -11.20
CA ILE A 11 19.30 -27.56 -11.90
C ILE A 11 17.86 -27.15 -12.26
N LEU A 12 17.05 -28.09 -12.75
CA LEU A 12 15.65 -27.84 -13.14
C LEU A 12 14.76 -27.47 -11.94
N THR A 13 14.94 -28.13 -10.81
CA THR A 13 14.22 -27.81 -9.56
C THR A 13 14.66 -26.47 -9.00
N LYS A 14 15.96 -26.14 -9.04
CA LYS A 14 16.49 -24.82 -8.66
C LYS A 14 15.87 -23.72 -9.53
N MET A 15 15.81 -23.91 -10.84
CA MET A 15 15.13 -23.01 -11.78
C MET A 15 13.63 -22.88 -11.48
N GLY A 16 12.95 -23.99 -11.17
CA GLY A 16 11.55 -24.00 -10.75
C GLY A 16 11.29 -23.12 -9.52
N TYR A 17 12.17 -23.17 -8.52
CA TYR A 17 12.07 -22.31 -7.34
C TYR A 17 12.29 -20.83 -7.65
N TRP A 18 13.16 -20.49 -8.60
CA TRP A 18 13.29 -19.11 -9.09
C TRP A 18 11.99 -18.62 -9.74
N VAL A 19 11.38 -19.43 -10.61
CA VAL A 19 10.10 -19.07 -11.25
C VAL A 19 8.99 -18.89 -10.21
N LEU A 20 8.90 -19.77 -9.21
CA LEU A 20 7.95 -19.67 -8.10
C LEU A 20 8.18 -18.44 -7.22
N GLU A 21 9.43 -18.10 -6.93
CA GLU A 21 9.79 -16.87 -6.21
C GLU A 21 9.32 -15.64 -7.00
N TYR A 22 9.59 -15.58 -8.31
CA TYR A 22 9.13 -14.48 -9.15
C TYR A 22 7.61 -14.41 -9.24
N ALA A 23 6.93 -15.54 -9.43
CA ALA A 23 5.48 -15.59 -9.51
C ALA A 23 4.81 -15.10 -8.22
N THR A 24 5.33 -15.51 -7.06
CA THR A 24 4.81 -15.07 -5.76
C THR A 24 5.09 -13.59 -5.48
N VAL A 25 6.25 -13.07 -5.86
CA VAL A 25 6.57 -11.64 -5.77
C VAL A 25 5.66 -10.81 -6.68
N VAL A 26 5.41 -11.26 -7.91
CA VAL A 26 4.49 -10.60 -8.85
C VAL A 26 3.06 -10.63 -8.31
N TYR A 27 2.59 -11.75 -7.77
CA TYR A 27 1.27 -11.85 -7.15
C TYR A 27 1.11 -10.85 -5.99
N LEU A 28 2.10 -10.78 -5.09
CA LEU A 28 2.10 -9.82 -3.99
C LEU A 28 2.10 -8.38 -4.52
N TRP A 29 2.82 -8.11 -5.61
CA TRP A 29 2.87 -6.77 -6.21
C TRP A 29 1.52 -6.36 -6.80
N VAL A 30 0.84 -7.28 -7.51
CA VAL A 30 -0.52 -7.05 -8.02
C VAL A 30 -1.49 -6.79 -6.87
N MET A 31 -1.41 -7.55 -5.78
CA MET A 31 -2.20 -7.33 -4.56
C MET A 31 -1.94 -5.95 -3.94
N LYS A 32 -0.68 -5.49 -3.90
CA LYS A 32 -0.33 -4.13 -3.47
C LYS A 32 -0.97 -3.09 -4.37
N VAL A 33 -0.81 -3.20 -5.69
CA VAL A 33 -1.40 -2.26 -6.65
C VAL A 33 -2.93 -2.21 -6.51
N LEU A 34 -3.59 -3.36 -6.36
CA LEU A 34 -5.03 -3.43 -6.13
C LEU A 34 -5.47 -2.71 -4.85
N LYS A 35 -4.80 -2.99 -3.73
CA LYS A 35 -5.09 -2.32 -2.44
C LYS A 35 -4.86 -0.81 -2.53
N THR A 36 -3.74 -0.39 -3.12
CA THR A 36 -3.41 1.02 -3.32
C THR A 36 -4.44 1.71 -4.23
N GLN A 37 -4.89 1.07 -5.30
CA GLN A 37 -5.92 1.62 -6.19
C GLN A 37 -7.28 1.76 -5.50
N MET A 38 -7.68 0.76 -4.69
CA MET A 38 -8.91 0.87 -3.88
C MET A 38 -8.84 2.03 -2.89
N LYS A 39 -7.71 2.19 -2.19
CA LYS A 39 -7.50 3.30 -1.25
C LYS A 39 -7.43 4.65 -1.97
N ARG A 40 -6.74 4.78 -3.12
CA ARG A 40 -6.75 6.00 -3.96
C ARG A 40 -8.15 6.39 -4.42
N ARG A 41 -8.99 5.43 -4.81
CA ARG A 41 -10.39 5.71 -5.14
C ARG A 41 -11.17 6.22 -3.94
N ALA A 42 -10.92 5.69 -2.75
CA ALA A 42 -11.50 6.20 -1.51
C ALA A 42 -11.01 7.63 -1.19
N VAL A 43 -9.71 7.92 -1.32
CA VAL A 43 -9.14 9.27 -1.14
C VAL A 43 -9.77 10.27 -2.11
N ASN A 44 -9.86 9.94 -3.40
CA ASN A 44 -10.49 10.82 -4.39
C ASN A 44 -11.95 11.12 -4.06
N LYS A 45 -12.69 10.15 -3.49
CA LYS A 45 -14.07 10.38 -3.03
C LYS A 45 -14.09 11.30 -1.81
N THR A 46 -13.17 11.12 -0.87
CA THR A 46 -13.04 11.97 0.32
C THR A 46 -12.60 13.40 -0.03
N GLN A 47 -11.63 13.58 -0.95
CA GLN A 47 -11.21 14.88 -1.47
C GLN A 47 -12.34 15.63 -2.16
N LYS A 48 -13.21 14.94 -2.92
CA LYS A 48 -14.40 15.57 -3.50
C LYS A 48 -15.37 16.08 -2.43
N ASN A 49 -15.57 15.32 -1.36
CA ASN A 49 -16.38 15.76 -0.22
C ASN A 49 -15.73 16.95 0.50
N LEU A 50 -14.40 16.94 0.62
CA LEU A 50 -13.59 18.01 1.21
C LEU A 50 -13.70 19.31 0.40
N ASN A 51 -13.53 19.25 -0.92
CA ASN A 51 -13.72 20.40 -1.80
C ASN A 51 -15.16 20.95 -1.74
N LYS A 52 -16.16 20.07 -1.59
CA LYS A 52 -17.55 20.49 -1.41
C LYS A 52 -17.77 21.20 -0.07
N ALA A 53 -17.14 20.72 1.00
CA ALA A 53 -17.16 21.37 2.31
C ALA A 53 -16.44 22.72 2.28
N TYR A 54 -15.23 22.80 1.70
CA TYR A 54 -14.49 24.05 1.50
C TYR A 54 -15.27 25.07 0.65
N SER A 55 -15.95 24.63 -0.41
CA SER A 55 -16.80 25.50 -1.22
C SER A 55 -18.02 26.01 -0.45
N GLY A 56 -18.63 25.16 0.38
CA GLY A 56 -19.68 25.57 1.32
C GLY A 56 -19.17 26.61 2.31
N LEU A 57 -17.95 26.47 2.80
CA LEU A 57 -17.34 27.36 3.80
C LEU A 57 -17.04 28.72 3.18
N GLY A 58 -16.50 28.74 1.96
CA GLY A 58 -16.34 29.96 1.18
C GLY A 58 -17.66 30.68 0.89
N SER A 59 -18.75 29.94 0.65
CA SER A 59 -20.07 30.55 0.41
C SER A 59 -20.67 31.21 1.65
N VAL A 60 -20.47 30.60 2.83
CA VAL A 60 -20.92 31.16 4.12
C VAL A 60 -20.08 32.38 4.50
N VAL A 61 -18.76 32.30 4.32
CA VAL A 61 -17.84 33.42 4.54
C VAL A 61 -18.15 34.60 3.60
N TYR A 62 -18.47 34.34 2.34
CA TYR A 62 -18.85 35.37 1.38
C TYR A 62 -20.20 36.03 1.74
N ALA A 63 -21.19 35.25 2.19
CA ALA A 63 -22.46 35.79 2.68
C ALA A 63 -22.27 36.69 3.90
N MET A 64 -21.45 36.27 4.87
CA MET A 64 -21.11 37.08 6.04
C MET A 64 -20.39 38.38 5.71
N LEU A 65 -19.44 38.33 4.78
CA LEU A 65 -18.71 39.52 4.34
C LEU A 65 -19.66 40.53 3.69
N LYS A 66 -20.65 40.04 2.92
CA LYS A 66 -21.69 40.87 2.30
C LYS A 66 -22.67 41.47 3.33
N GLU A 67 -22.93 40.77 4.42
CA GLU A 67 -23.77 41.24 5.53
C GLU A 67 -23.02 42.17 6.51
N GLY A 68 -21.72 42.38 6.32
CA GLY A 68 -20.92 43.32 7.10
C GLY A 68 -20.54 42.81 8.50
N GLN A 69 -20.70 41.51 8.77
CA GLN A 69 -20.27 40.90 10.03
C GLN A 69 -18.73 40.80 10.08
N GLN A 70 -18.12 41.48 11.06
CA GLN A 70 -16.66 41.49 11.26
C GLN A 70 -16.11 40.26 11.99
N SER A 71 -16.95 39.53 12.75
CA SER A 71 -16.49 38.44 13.60
C SER A 71 -16.86 37.06 13.01
N MET A 72 -16.07 36.61 12.02
CA MET A 72 -16.27 35.29 11.39
C MET A 72 -15.98 34.11 12.32
N SER A 73 -15.14 34.31 13.34
CA SER A 73 -14.68 33.24 14.25
C SER A 73 -15.69 32.88 15.36
N SER A 74 -16.64 33.76 15.65
CA SER A 74 -17.67 33.56 16.69
C SER A 74 -18.96 32.96 16.17
N ASP A 75 -19.08 32.76 14.84
CA ASP A 75 -20.30 32.23 14.27
C ASP A 75 -20.35 30.70 14.33
N PRO A 76 -21.43 30.12 14.89
CA PRO A 76 -21.58 28.67 15.01
C PRO A 76 -21.60 27.94 13.67
N ALA A 77 -22.02 28.59 12.57
CA ALA A 77 -21.99 28.01 11.24
C ALA A 77 -20.56 27.88 10.70
N VAL A 78 -19.72 28.89 10.91
CA VAL A 78 -18.30 28.87 10.50
C VAL A 78 -17.52 27.86 11.34
N MET A 79 -17.74 27.82 12.66
CA MET A 79 -17.16 26.83 13.56
C MET A 79 -17.53 25.39 13.18
N THR A 80 -18.81 25.14 12.86
CA THR A 80 -19.27 23.80 12.45
C THR A 80 -18.61 23.37 11.14
N GLN A 81 -18.47 24.29 10.19
CA GLN A 81 -17.82 23.98 8.92
C GLN A 81 -16.29 23.82 9.07
N MET A 82 -15.62 24.58 9.93
CA MET A 82 -14.20 24.35 10.25
C MET A 82 -13.99 22.97 10.87
N ARG A 83 -14.86 22.54 11.80
CA ARG A 83 -14.78 21.19 12.38
C ARG A 83 -14.94 20.10 11.32
N ASN A 84 -15.83 20.31 10.35
CA ASN A 84 -16.01 19.36 9.23
C ASN A 84 -14.77 19.29 8.33
N VAL A 85 -14.06 20.41 8.14
CA VAL A 85 -12.79 20.46 7.41
C VAL A 85 -11.70 19.72 8.19
N GLU A 86 -11.53 20.01 9.48
CA GLU A 86 -10.56 19.32 10.35
C GLU A 86 -10.78 17.80 10.41
N GLU A 87 -12.03 17.36 10.57
CA GLU A 87 -12.39 15.93 10.53
C GLU A 87 -12.03 15.30 9.18
N ALA A 88 -12.20 16.03 8.09
CA ALA A 88 -11.89 15.51 6.76
C ALA A 88 -10.39 15.49 6.48
N GLU A 89 -9.61 16.47 6.97
CA GLU A 89 -8.14 16.45 6.94
C GLU A 89 -7.57 15.30 7.77
N ALA A 90 -8.14 15.05 8.96
CA ALA A 90 -7.77 13.90 9.78
C ALA A 90 -8.02 12.57 9.06
N ARG A 91 -9.13 12.45 8.31
CA ARG A 91 -9.40 11.26 7.48
C ARG A 91 -8.38 11.10 6.37
N VAL A 92 -7.94 12.18 5.72
CA VAL A 92 -6.89 12.10 4.69
C VAL A 92 -5.57 11.62 5.29
N LYS A 93 -5.14 12.21 6.42
CA LYS A 93 -3.92 11.78 7.13
C LYS A 93 -3.95 10.30 7.52
N LYS A 94 -5.08 9.82 8.05
CA LYS A 94 -5.27 8.42 8.40
C LYS A 94 -5.14 7.50 7.18
N ILE A 95 -5.67 7.91 6.03
CA ILE A 95 -5.54 7.11 4.81
C ILE A 95 -4.09 7.08 4.32
N ASP A 96 -3.34 8.16 4.45
CA ASP A 96 -1.91 8.19 4.11
C ASP A 96 -1.08 7.27 5.04
N GLU A 97 -1.38 7.23 6.34
CA GLU A 97 -0.79 6.28 7.29
C GLU A 97 -1.09 4.82 6.90
N GLU A 98 -2.36 4.49 6.62
CA GLU A 98 -2.76 3.16 6.15
C GLU A 98 -2.04 2.78 4.83
N LEU A 99 -1.77 3.74 3.96
CA LEU A 99 -1.04 3.53 2.71
C LEU A 99 0.44 3.19 2.95
N ARG A 100 1.04 3.81 3.97
CA ARG A 100 2.41 3.56 4.41
C ARG A 100 2.53 2.17 5.03
N GLU A 101 1.61 1.79 5.90
CA GLU A 101 1.55 0.45 6.49
C GLU A 101 1.43 -0.65 5.43
N ILE A 102 0.60 -0.45 4.39
CA ILE A 102 0.50 -1.39 3.27
C ILE A 102 1.83 -1.53 2.51
N CYS A 103 2.61 -0.45 2.41
CA CYS A 103 3.92 -0.49 1.79
C CYS A 103 4.92 -1.27 2.64
N ASP A 104 4.95 -1.01 3.94
CA ASP A 104 5.86 -1.66 4.89
C ASP A 104 5.55 -3.16 5.02
N GLU A 105 4.27 -3.54 5.11
CA GLU A 105 3.84 -4.95 5.09
C GLU A 105 4.30 -5.69 3.82
N PHE A 106 4.22 -5.02 2.67
CA PHE A 106 4.63 -5.61 1.41
C PHE A 106 6.15 -5.80 1.36
N GLU A 107 6.93 -4.84 1.83
CA GLU A 107 8.39 -4.98 1.91
C GLU A 107 8.80 -6.10 2.87
N ALA A 108 8.15 -6.19 4.02
CA ALA A 108 8.35 -7.29 4.97
C ALA A 108 8.05 -8.65 4.33
N LYS A 109 6.87 -8.81 3.71
CA LYS A 109 6.47 -10.06 3.02
C LYS A 109 7.41 -10.41 1.87
N LYS A 110 7.85 -9.42 1.09
CA LYS A 110 8.82 -9.62 0.01
C LYS A 110 10.16 -10.14 0.55
N LYS A 111 10.63 -9.59 1.67
CA LYS A 111 11.87 -10.04 2.32
C LYS A 111 11.74 -11.48 2.82
N THR A 112 10.64 -11.81 3.51
CA THR A 112 10.37 -13.18 3.99
C THR A 112 10.29 -14.20 2.85
N VAL A 113 9.65 -13.85 1.73
CA VAL A 113 9.58 -14.70 0.53
C VAL A 113 10.99 -14.96 -0.02
N ARG A 114 11.81 -13.92 -0.18
CA ARG A 114 13.20 -14.06 -0.65
C ARG A 114 14.02 -14.95 0.26
N GLU A 115 13.94 -14.75 1.58
CA GLU A 115 14.64 -15.57 2.57
C GLU A 115 14.20 -17.03 2.52
N THR A 116 12.90 -17.28 2.39
CA THR A 116 12.33 -18.64 2.31
C THR A 116 12.80 -19.37 1.06
N TYR A 117 12.74 -18.73 -0.11
CA TYR A 117 13.20 -19.35 -1.36
C TYR A 117 14.73 -19.45 -1.44
N ALA A 118 15.48 -18.52 -0.83
CA ALA A 118 16.92 -18.65 -0.68
C ALA A 118 17.29 -19.89 0.17
N ALA A 119 16.63 -20.09 1.31
CA ALA A 119 16.83 -21.27 2.15
C ALA A 119 16.46 -22.59 1.44
N LYS A 120 15.37 -22.60 0.66
CA LYS A 120 15.01 -23.77 -0.15
C LYS A 120 16.05 -24.07 -1.23
N ARG A 121 16.61 -23.06 -1.90
CA ARG A 121 17.67 -23.24 -2.89
C ARG A 121 18.98 -23.74 -2.29
N SER A 122 19.35 -23.26 -1.09
CA SER A 122 20.55 -23.74 -0.41
C SER A 122 20.41 -25.19 0.05
N GLN A 123 19.20 -25.62 0.45
CA GLN A 123 18.93 -27.03 0.77
C GLN A 123 19.07 -27.95 -0.45
N VAL A 124 18.60 -27.52 -1.62
CA VAL A 124 18.82 -28.27 -2.88
C VAL A 124 20.30 -28.35 -3.24
N GLY A 125 21.06 -27.25 -3.06
CA GLY A 125 22.51 -27.25 -3.30
C GLY A 125 23.32 -28.08 -2.30
N ALA A 126 22.87 -28.21 -1.04
CA ALA A 126 23.52 -29.06 -0.04
C ALA A 126 23.27 -30.55 -0.31
N ALA A 127 22.12 -30.91 -0.89
CA ALA A 127 21.85 -32.27 -1.34
C ALA A 127 22.71 -32.69 -2.55
N GLU A 128 23.12 -31.75 -3.41
CA GLU A 128 24.07 -32.00 -4.51
C GLU A 128 25.48 -32.37 -3.98
N GLY A 129 25.94 -31.72 -2.91
CA GLY A 129 27.28 -31.96 -2.33
C GLY A 129 27.44 -33.28 -1.56
N GLN A 130 26.36 -34.00 -1.27
CA GLN A 130 26.40 -35.33 -0.62
C GLN A 130 26.37 -36.49 -1.61
N VAL A 131 26.15 -36.23 -2.90
CA VAL A 131 26.08 -37.27 -3.95
C VAL A 131 27.43 -37.42 -4.68
N GLU A 132 28.36 -36.50 -4.48
CA GLU A 132 29.72 -36.53 -5.05
C GLU A 132 30.78 -37.18 -4.14
N GLU A 133 30.41 -37.70 -2.95
CA GLU A 133 31.29 -38.52 -2.08
C GLU A 133 31.05 -40.02 -2.23
#